data_AF-A0A7Z0B089-F1
#
_entry.id   AF-A0A7Z0B089-F1
#
_cell.length_a   1.000
_cell.length_b   1.000
_cell.length_c   1.000
_cell.angle_alpha   90.00
_cell.angle_beta   90.00
_cell.angle_gamma   90.00
#
_symmetry.space_group_name_H-M   'P 1'
#
loop_
_entity.id
_entity.type
_entity.pdbx_description
1 polymer ?
#
loop_
_entity_poly.entity_id
_entity_poly.type
_entity_poly.pdbx_seq_one_letter_code
_entity_poly.pdbx_strand_id
1 'polypeptide(L)'
;MKTNLHTTARRPSTSFVDADLNRLQHSRRAKIRALLLLFLVLALFYGLSTALAQQQAAPIDTTHANHKAANNAPLDRSGKARKGTASYYGKKFYKKEMADGTRMNPQSNVAASKTLPIGTQAKVTNLATGASAVVVIKDRGPYVKDRIVDVSPKTADKLGLKENGTAPVEVKPVEVPQSDGSVKPGAGAVQTPGGK
;
A
#
# COMPACT_ATOMS: atom_id res chain seq x y z
N MET A 1 -75.06 -94.41 10.86
CA MET A 1 -74.99 -93.60 12.10
C MET A 1 -73.53 -93.33 12.39
N LYS A 2 -73.17 -92.05 12.63
CA LYS A 2 -71.90 -91.56 13.21
C LYS A 2 -70.66 -91.64 12.29
N THR A 3 -69.70 -90.71 12.26
CA THR A 3 -69.57 -89.32 12.73
C THR A 3 -68.33 -88.76 12.04
N ASN A 4 -68.39 -87.49 11.65
CA ASN A 4 -67.30 -86.71 11.07
C ASN A 4 -66.25 -86.33 12.13
N LEU A 5 -64.97 -86.35 11.74
CA LEU A 5 -63.89 -85.55 12.33
C LEU A 5 -63.05 -85.02 11.17
N HIS A 6 -63.23 -83.75 10.82
CA HIS A 6 -62.29 -83.01 9.99
C HIS A 6 -61.72 -81.87 10.82
N THR A 7 -60.44 -82.03 11.16
CA THR A 7 -59.59 -81.07 11.86
C THR A 7 -59.25 -79.91 10.92
N THR A 8 -59.67 -78.69 11.27
CA THR A 8 -59.27 -77.45 10.59
C THR A 8 -58.13 -76.80 11.36
N ALA A 9 -56.95 -76.76 10.73
CA ALA A 9 -55.78 -76.05 11.26
C ALA A 9 -55.93 -74.53 11.11
N ARG A 10 -55.74 -73.83 12.23
CA ARG A 10 -55.81 -72.37 12.37
C ARG A 10 -54.53 -71.73 11.85
N ARG A 11 -54.60 -70.83 10.86
CA ARG A 11 -53.46 -69.97 10.48
C ARG A 11 -53.42 -68.70 11.34
N PRO A 12 -52.25 -68.25 11.83
CA PRO A 12 -52.12 -67.04 12.62
C PRO A 12 -52.21 -65.77 11.77
N SER A 13 -52.88 -64.74 12.31
CA SER A 13 -53.03 -63.40 11.74
C SER A 13 -51.78 -62.54 11.96
N THR A 14 -51.30 -61.91 10.89
CA THR A 14 -50.03 -61.18 10.76
C THR A 14 -50.07 -59.72 11.24
N SER A 15 -50.86 -59.35 12.25
CA SER A 15 -51.07 -57.94 12.62
C SER A 15 -50.18 -57.42 13.76
N PHE A 16 -49.27 -58.23 14.31
CA PHE A 16 -48.46 -57.85 15.49
C PHE A 16 -46.99 -57.50 15.15
N VAL A 17 -46.47 -57.90 13.98
CA VAL A 17 -45.06 -57.68 13.59
C VAL A 17 -44.84 -56.28 12.97
N ASP A 18 -45.85 -55.74 12.29
CA ASP A 18 -45.70 -54.47 11.54
C ASP A 18 -45.68 -53.21 12.43
N ALA A 19 -46.31 -53.27 13.61
CA ALA A 19 -46.39 -52.13 14.52
C ALA A 19 -45.06 -51.83 15.24
N ASP A 20 -44.25 -52.86 15.51
CA ASP A 20 -42.99 -52.72 16.22
C ASP A 20 -41.87 -52.19 15.29
N LEU A 21 -41.91 -52.57 14.01
CA LEU A 21 -40.96 -52.09 12.99
C LEU A 21 -41.05 -50.57 12.76
N ASN A 22 -42.27 -50.01 12.74
CA ASN A 22 -42.47 -48.57 12.51
C ASN A 22 -42.00 -47.70 13.68
N ARG A 23 -42.13 -48.19 14.93
CA ARG A 23 -41.70 -47.48 16.14
C ARG A 23 -40.17 -47.47 16.28
N LEU A 24 -39.49 -48.55 15.88
CA LEU A 24 -38.03 -48.63 15.80
C LEU A 24 -37.44 -47.79 14.66
N GLN A 25 -38.12 -47.69 13.51
CA GLN A 25 -37.68 -46.86 12.38
C GLN A 25 -37.81 -45.36 12.65
N HIS A 26 -38.85 -44.92 13.38
CA HIS A 26 -39.03 -43.50 13.75
C HIS A 26 -37.96 -43.00 14.73
N SER A 27 -37.60 -43.82 15.74
CA SER A 27 -36.52 -43.48 16.69
C SER A 27 -35.16 -43.37 15.98
N ARG A 28 -34.87 -44.26 15.02
CA ARG A 28 -33.62 -44.26 14.25
C ARG A 28 -33.54 -43.05 13.31
N ARG A 29 -34.61 -42.69 12.60
CA ARG A 29 -34.62 -41.52 11.68
C ARG A 29 -34.49 -40.19 12.42
N ALA A 30 -35.12 -40.05 13.58
CA ALA A 30 -34.98 -38.84 14.41
C ALA A 30 -33.57 -38.71 15.00
N LYS A 31 -32.98 -39.81 15.47
CA LYS A 31 -31.60 -39.85 15.98
C LYS A 31 -30.56 -39.59 14.88
N ILE A 32 -30.77 -40.11 13.67
CA ILE A 32 -29.89 -39.85 12.51
C ILE A 32 -29.97 -38.37 12.09
N ARG A 33 -31.16 -37.76 12.06
CA ARG A 33 -31.30 -36.32 11.75
C ARG A 33 -30.65 -35.44 12.82
N ALA A 34 -30.80 -35.78 14.10
CA ALA A 34 -30.13 -35.07 15.18
C ALA A 34 -28.60 -35.21 15.14
N LEU A 35 -28.08 -36.41 14.80
CA LEU A 35 -26.64 -36.64 14.63
C LEU A 35 -26.08 -35.88 13.43
N LEU A 36 -26.81 -35.82 12.31
CA LEU A 36 -26.40 -35.05 11.12
C LEU A 36 -26.39 -33.54 11.38
N LEU A 37 -27.37 -33.00 12.11
CA LEU A 37 -27.38 -31.58 12.51
C LEU A 37 -26.25 -31.26 13.49
N LEU A 38 -25.95 -32.16 14.44
CA LEU A 38 -24.81 -32.00 15.35
C LEU A 38 -23.47 -32.02 14.58
N PHE A 39 -23.32 -32.91 13.60
CA PHE A 39 -22.12 -32.98 12.76
C PHE A 39 -21.98 -31.75 11.84
N LEU A 40 -23.08 -31.19 11.32
CA LEU A 40 -23.08 -29.94 10.56
C LEU A 40 -22.64 -28.74 11.42
N VAL A 41 -23.12 -28.65 12.67
CA VAL A 41 -22.71 -27.60 13.62
C VAL A 41 -21.25 -27.77 14.02
N LEU A 42 -20.78 -28.99 14.29
CA LEU A 42 -19.36 -29.26 14.55
C LEU A 42 -18.49 -28.89 13.34
N ALA A 43 -18.89 -29.22 12.11
CA ALA A 43 -18.16 -28.86 10.89
C ALA A 43 -18.09 -27.33 10.67
N LEU A 44 -19.12 -26.58 11.06
CA LEU A 44 -19.11 -25.11 11.02
C LEU A 44 -18.19 -24.48 12.10
N PHE A 45 -17.99 -25.16 13.24
CA PHE A 45 -17.08 -24.70 14.31
C PHE A 45 -15.62 -25.16 14.13
N TYR A 46 -15.35 -26.26 13.44
CA TYR A 46 -13.98 -26.73 13.12
C TYR A 46 -13.45 -26.27 11.75
N GLY A 47 -14.27 -25.59 10.94
CA GLY A 47 -13.91 -25.08 9.61
C GLY A 47 -13.20 -23.72 9.58
N LEU A 48 -12.72 -23.19 10.70
CA LEU A 48 -12.15 -21.83 10.78
C LEU A 48 -10.68 -21.77 11.25
N SER A 49 -9.87 -22.81 11.04
CA SER A 49 -8.41 -22.69 11.24
C SER A 49 -7.62 -23.78 10.51
N THR A 50 -7.52 -23.67 9.19
CA THR A 50 -6.36 -24.19 8.44
C THR A 50 -6.07 -23.27 7.25
N ALA A 51 -5.65 -22.03 7.54
CA ALA A 51 -5.02 -21.18 6.55
C ALA A 51 -3.89 -20.37 7.20
N LEU A 52 -2.96 -21.08 7.84
CA LEU A 52 -1.68 -20.51 8.25
C LEU A 52 -0.59 -21.56 8.07
N ALA A 53 -0.14 -21.78 6.83
CA ALA A 53 1.18 -22.35 6.53
C ALA A 53 1.43 -22.45 5.01
N GLN A 54 1.41 -21.32 4.31
CA GLN A 54 2.27 -21.15 3.12
C GLN A 54 2.82 -19.73 3.14
N GLN A 55 3.72 -19.47 4.07
CA GLN A 55 4.72 -18.42 3.86
C GLN A 55 5.81 -19.03 2.97
N GLN A 56 5.49 -19.21 1.68
CA GLN A 56 6.53 -19.28 0.67
C GLN A 56 7.21 -17.90 0.70
N ALA A 57 8.44 -17.84 1.17
CA ALA A 57 9.31 -16.71 0.91
C ALA A 57 9.44 -16.58 -0.61
N ALA A 58 8.73 -15.62 -1.19
CA ALA A 58 8.95 -15.23 -2.57
C ALA A 58 10.38 -14.66 -2.67
N PRO A 59 11.13 -14.97 -3.74
CA PRO A 59 12.35 -14.23 -4.04
C PRO A 59 11.97 -12.76 -4.17
N ILE A 60 12.78 -11.88 -3.61
CA ILE A 60 12.65 -10.43 -3.79
C ILE A 60 12.92 -10.17 -5.28
N ASP A 61 11.87 -10.23 -6.09
CA ASP A 61 11.93 -9.87 -7.49
C ASP A 61 11.96 -8.34 -7.56
N THR A 62 13.14 -7.81 -7.84
CA THR A 62 13.43 -6.39 -7.98
C THR A 62 12.83 -5.84 -9.28
N THR A 63 11.54 -6.05 -9.53
CA THR A 63 10.83 -5.38 -10.62
C THR A 63 10.13 -4.12 -10.08
N HIS A 64 10.94 -3.11 -9.77
CA HIS A 64 10.50 -1.72 -9.85
C HIS A 64 10.30 -1.34 -11.32
N ALA A 65 9.33 -1.95 -11.98
CA ALA A 65 9.08 -1.70 -13.40
C ALA A 65 7.62 -1.97 -13.77
N ASN A 66 6.69 -1.13 -13.28
CA ASN A 66 5.64 -0.59 -14.15
C ASN A 66 4.89 0.61 -13.54
N HIS A 67 5.60 1.70 -13.23
CA HIS A 67 4.94 3.00 -13.28
C HIS A 67 4.91 3.43 -14.75
N LYS A 68 3.83 3.00 -15.42
CA LYS A 68 3.35 3.45 -16.72
C LYS A 68 3.91 4.83 -17.09
N ALA A 69 4.78 4.84 -18.09
CA ALA A 69 5.38 5.99 -18.74
C ALA A 69 4.42 7.18 -18.81
N ALA A 70 4.60 8.13 -17.89
CA ALA A 70 3.96 9.42 -17.90
C ALA A 70 5.06 10.46 -18.16
N ASN A 71 5.22 10.81 -19.44
CA ASN A 71 6.13 11.84 -19.97
C ASN A 71 7.62 11.56 -19.67
N ASN A 72 8.23 10.69 -20.47
CA ASN A 72 9.64 10.25 -20.37
C ASN A 72 10.66 11.34 -20.76
N ALA A 73 10.57 12.54 -20.18
CA ALA A 73 11.74 13.39 -20.14
C ALA A 73 12.76 12.72 -19.20
N PRO A 74 13.99 12.42 -19.65
CA PRO A 74 15.01 11.84 -18.78
C PRO A 74 15.22 12.70 -17.54
N LEU A 75 15.35 12.06 -16.38
CA LEU A 75 15.72 12.77 -15.15
C LEU A 75 17.09 13.41 -15.33
N ASP A 76 17.21 14.67 -14.89
CA ASP A 76 18.44 15.43 -14.93
C ASP A 76 19.38 14.96 -13.82
N ARG A 77 20.32 14.11 -14.22
CA ARG A 77 21.38 13.56 -13.36
C ARG A 77 22.70 14.32 -13.48
N SER A 78 22.71 15.45 -14.19
CA SER A 78 23.95 16.15 -14.53
C SER A 78 24.64 16.80 -13.32
N GLY A 79 23.86 17.14 -12.29
CA GLY A 79 24.32 17.92 -11.13
C GLY A 79 24.43 19.42 -11.39
N LYS A 80 24.00 19.91 -12.55
CA LYS A 80 24.07 21.33 -12.91
C LYS A 80 23.07 22.17 -12.11
N ALA A 81 23.44 23.43 -11.87
CA ALA A 81 22.55 24.41 -11.27
C ALA A 81 21.43 24.80 -12.24
N ARG A 82 20.24 25.08 -11.71
CA ARG A 82 19.08 25.52 -12.50
C ARG A 82 18.40 26.71 -11.84
N LYS A 83 17.98 27.67 -12.66
CA LYS A 83 17.19 28.83 -12.21
C LYS A 83 15.75 28.68 -12.65
N GLY A 84 14.83 29.24 -11.87
CA GLY A 84 13.41 29.22 -12.16
C GLY A 84 12.59 29.68 -10.95
N THR A 85 11.28 29.44 -10.97
CA THR A 85 10.40 29.85 -9.88
C THR A 85 10.22 28.71 -8.88
N ALA A 86 10.29 29.02 -7.59
CA ALA A 86 9.88 28.14 -6.51
C ALA A 86 8.49 28.52 -6.00
N SER A 87 7.78 27.52 -5.46
CA SER A 87 6.64 27.76 -4.58
C SER A 87 6.67 26.79 -3.40
N TYR A 88 5.58 26.66 -2.64
CA TYR A 88 5.50 25.71 -1.55
C TYR A 88 4.15 24.98 -1.48
N TYR A 89 4.16 23.83 -0.81
CA TYR A 89 2.97 23.00 -0.64
C TYR A 89 1.85 23.72 0.15
N GLY A 90 0.64 23.69 -0.41
CA GLY A 90 -0.58 24.09 0.30
C GLY A 90 -1.07 23.04 1.30
N LYS A 91 -1.90 23.46 2.26
CA LYS A 91 -2.43 22.62 3.36
C LYS A 91 -3.11 21.31 2.89
N LYS A 92 -3.73 21.31 1.71
CA LYS A 92 -4.41 20.14 1.12
C LYS A 92 -3.49 18.93 0.87
N PHE A 93 -2.18 19.15 0.80
CA PHE A 93 -1.19 18.08 0.57
C PHE A 93 -0.63 17.51 1.87
N TYR A 94 -0.94 18.09 3.03
CA TYR A 94 -0.37 17.61 4.29
C TYR A 94 -0.80 16.18 4.56
N LYS A 95 0.15 15.34 5.00
CA LYS A 95 -0.03 13.91 5.25
C LYS A 95 -0.40 13.07 4.02
N LYS A 96 -0.45 13.64 2.81
CA LYS A 96 -0.59 12.88 1.56
C LYS A 96 0.73 12.16 1.27
N GLU A 97 0.61 11.02 0.63
CA GLU A 97 1.75 10.24 0.15
C GLU A 97 2.48 11.01 -0.97
N MET A 98 3.81 11.04 -0.89
CA MET A 98 4.71 11.62 -1.87
C MET A 98 5.25 10.53 -2.79
N ALA A 99 5.91 10.90 -3.88
CA ALA A 99 6.49 9.93 -4.82
C ALA A 99 7.57 8.99 -4.23
N ASP A 100 8.18 9.33 -3.09
CA ASP A 100 9.09 8.44 -2.35
C ASP A 100 8.35 7.44 -1.42
N GLY A 101 7.01 7.45 -1.41
CA GLY A 101 6.17 6.63 -0.54
C GLY A 101 6.00 7.17 0.88
N THR A 102 6.70 8.24 1.26
CA THR A 102 6.55 8.85 2.59
C THR A 102 5.44 9.90 2.59
N ARG A 103 4.92 10.25 3.78
CA ARG A 103 3.88 11.28 3.91
C ARG A 103 4.48 12.68 3.96
N MET A 104 3.89 13.62 3.23
CA MET A 104 4.28 15.02 3.26
C MET A 104 4.15 15.59 4.69
N ASN A 105 5.29 15.97 5.25
CA ASN A 105 5.39 16.66 6.53
C ASN A 105 5.72 18.14 6.30
N PRO A 106 4.84 19.09 6.70
CA PRO A 106 5.08 20.51 6.49
C PRO A 106 6.29 21.07 7.25
N GLN A 107 6.76 20.35 8.27
CA GLN A 107 7.87 20.71 9.15
C GLN A 107 9.22 20.07 8.75
N SER A 108 9.30 19.44 7.57
CA SER A 108 10.50 18.79 7.06
C SER A 108 11.21 19.64 5.99
N ASN A 109 12.50 19.42 5.72
CA ASN A 109 13.22 20.13 4.65
C ASN A 109 13.14 19.30 3.33
N VAL A 110 11.97 19.26 2.72
CA VAL A 110 11.69 18.42 1.55
C VAL A 110 11.15 19.26 0.40
N ALA A 111 11.25 18.73 -0.82
CA ALA A 111 10.72 19.39 -2.00
C ALA A 111 10.27 18.41 -3.10
N ALA A 112 9.46 18.93 -4.02
CA ALA A 112 9.06 18.28 -5.27
C ALA A 112 9.92 18.78 -6.43
N SER A 113 10.29 17.89 -7.35
CA SER A 113 10.90 18.26 -8.64
C SER A 113 10.43 17.38 -9.80
N LYS A 114 10.17 18.01 -10.95
CA LYS A 114 9.82 17.36 -12.22
C LYS A 114 11.01 16.59 -12.81
N THR A 115 12.23 17.09 -12.57
CA THR A 115 13.41 16.69 -13.35
C THR A 115 14.52 16.11 -12.51
N LEU A 116 14.67 16.49 -11.25
CA LEU A 116 15.69 15.90 -10.38
C LEU A 116 15.27 14.50 -9.91
N PRO A 117 16.19 13.52 -9.78
CA PRO A 117 15.91 12.24 -9.16
C PRO A 117 15.38 12.38 -7.73
N ILE A 118 14.46 11.47 -7.34
CA ILE A 118 14.11 11.30 -5.92
C ILE A 118 15.39 10.94 -5.15
N GLY A 119 15.55 11.50 -3.95
CA GLY A 119 16.75 11.37 -3.13
C GLY A 119 17.81 12.44 -3.40
N THR A 120 17.66 13.26 -4.45
CA THR A 120 18.59 14.38 -4.69
C THR A 120 18.58 15.34 -3.50
N GLN A 121 19.75 15.60 -2.92
CA GLN A 121 19.91 16.72 -1.99
C GLN A 121 20.26 17.96 -2.80
N ALA A 122 19.62 19.10 -2.54
CA ALA A 122 19.87 20.33 -3.27
C ALA A 122 19.82 21.55 -2.36
N LYS A 123 20.72 22.51 -2.60
CA LYS A 123 20.66 23.86 -2.03
C LYS A 123 19.75 24.71 -2.91
N VAL A 124 18.68 25.23 -2.31
CA VAL A 124 17.78 26.18 -2.95
C VAL A 124 18.12 27.56 -2.40
N THR A 125 18.33 28.52 -3.28
CA THR A 125 18.63 29.91 -2.93
C THR A 125 17.58 30.82 -3.53
N ASN A 126 16.91 31.62 -2.71
CA ASN A 126 16.07 32.72 -3.16
C ASN A 126 16.96 33.81 -3.77
N LEU A 127 16.79 34.09 -5.06
CA LEU A 127 17.62 35.05 -5.80
C LEU A 127 17.31 36.50 -5.44
N ALA A 128 16.13 36.78 -4.88
CA ALA A 128 15.75 38.13 -4.47
C ALA A 128 16.40 38.53 -3.13
N THR A 129 16.56 37.59 -2.20
CA THR A 129 17.01 37.86 -0.83
C THR A 129 18.37 37.24 -0.48
N GLY A 130 18.85 36.29 -1.27
CA GLY A 130 20.03 35.49 -0.96
C GLY A 130 19.80 34.38 0.09
N ALA A 131 18.60 34.31 0.69
CA ALA A 131 18.27 33.28 1.66
C ALA A 131 18.35 31.88 1.02
N SER A 132 18.90 30.90 1.75
CA SER A 132 19.08 29.55 1.22
C SER A 132 18.78 28.44 2.22
N ALA A 133 18.40 27.27 1.70
CA ALA A 133 18.13 26.08 2.48
C ALA A 133 18.45 24.83 1.68
N VAL A 134 18.93 23.78 2.35
CA VAL A 134 19.11 22.45 1.75
C VAL A 134 17.81 21.65 1.90
N VAL A 135 17.41 20.98 0.82
CA VAL A 135 16.22 20.12 0.76
C VAL A 135 16.56 18.78 0.14
N VAL A 136 15.72 17.78 0.44
CA VAL A 136 15.72 16.49 -0.26
C VAL A 136 14.53 16.43 -1.21
N ILE A 137 14.77 16.05 -2.46
CA ILE A 137 13.71 15.80 -3.43
C ILE A 137 13.03 14.48 -3.09
N LYS A 138 11.76 14.54 -2.68
CA LYS A 138 10.97 13.38 -2.27
C LYS A 138 9.69 13.18 -3.07
N ASP A 139 9.37 14.13 -3.95
CA ASP A 139 8.11 14.12 -4.66
C ASP A 139 8.24 14.64 -6.09
N ARG A 140 7.18 14.49 -6.88
CA ARG A 140 7.09 14.93 -8.28
C ARG A 140 6.20 16.15 -8.44
N GLY A 141 6.51 16.96 -9.46
CA GLY A 141 5.94 18.29 -9.67
C GLY A 141 7.00 19.38 -9.44
N PRO A 142 6.66 20.67 -9.36
CA PRO A 142 5.35 21.27 -9.63
C PRO A 142 4.88 21.07 -11.06
N TYR A 143 3.60 20.78 -11.30
CA TYR A 143 3.04 20.62 -12.65
C TYR A 143 2.61 21.93 -13.32
N VAL A 144 2.67 23.04 -12.60
CA VAL A 144 2.46 24.38 -13.17
C VAL A 144 3.67 24.78 -14.01
N LYS A 145 3.42 25.54 -15.09
CA LYS A 145 4.45 26.07 -15.99
C LYS A 145 5.42 26.96 -15.21
N ASP A 146 6.69 26.98 -15.62
CA ASP A 146 7.76 27.86 -15.11
C ASP A 146 8.18 27.70 -13.63
N ARG A 147 7.51 26.83 -12.86
CA ARG A 147 8.00 26.39 -11.54
C ARG A 147 8.91 25.18 -11.67
N ILE A 148 10.04 25.22 -10.97
CA ILE A 148 11.06 24.17 -11.00
C ILE A 148 11.13 23.37 -9.70
N VAL A 149 10.60 23.91 -8.59
CA VAL A 149 10.61 23.28 -7.27
C VAL A 149 9.43 23.75 -6.41
N ASP A 150 8.81 22.82 -5.69
CA ASP A 150 7.84 23.13 -4.64
C ASP A 150 8.43 22.65 -3.30
N VAL A 151 8.72 23.58 -2.39
CA VAL A 151 9.33 23.26 -1.08
C VAL A 151 8.27 23.06 0.01
N SER A 152 8.65 22.45 1.13
CA SER A 152 7.78 22.39 2.30
C SER A 152 7.46 23.80 2.86
N PRO A 153 6.37 23.96 3.61
CA PRO A 153 6.05 25.17 4.36
C PRO A 153 7.21 25.68 5.24
N LYS A 154 7.86 24.82 6.02
CA LYS A 154 9.00 25.21 6.86
C LYS A 154 10.19 25.70 6.04
N THR A 155 10.48 25.08 4.90
CA THR A 155 11.54 25.57 4.02
C THR A 155 11.16 26.89 3.37
N ALA A 156 9.89 27.07 3.02
CA ALA A 156 9.39 28.33 2.48
C ALA A 156 9.57 29.49 3.48
N ASP A 157 9.39 29.26 4.78
CA ASP A 157 9.66 30.25 5.82
C ASP A 157 11.13 30.69 5.79
N LYS A 158 12.06 29.72 5.77
CA LYS A 158 13.51 29.98 5.72
C LYS A 158 13.95 30.73 4.46
N LEU A 159 13.29 30.46 3.34
CA LEU A 159 13.60 31.08 2.05
C LEU A 159 12.87 32.41 1.83
N GLY A 160 11.95 32.81 2.72
CA GLY A 160 11.15 34.03 2.57
C GLY A 160 10.10 33.96 1.45
N LEU A 161 9.50 32.79 1.22
CA LEU A 161 8.48 32.59 0.16
C LEU A 161 7.05 32.86 0.63
N LYS A 162 6.81 32.97 1.94
CA LYS A 162 5.45 33.03 2.50
C LYS A 162 4.65 34.26 2.12
N GLU A 163 5.31 35.40 2.00
CA GLU A 163 4.66 36.67 1.70
C GLU A 163 4.06 36.67 0.29
N ASN A 164 4.84 36.23 -0.69
CA ASN A 164 4.47 36.29 -2.12
C ASN A 164 3.99 34.95 -2.69
N GLY A 165 4.01 33.86 -1.90
CA GLY A 165 3.68 32.50 -2.34
C GLY A 165 4.78 31.83 -3.18
N THR A 166 5.59 32.62 -3.89
CA THR A 166 6.60 32.19 -4.85
C THR A 166 7.83 33.09 -4.79
N ALA A 167 8.94 32.61 -5.34
CA ALA A 167 10.15 33.42 -5.51
C ALA A 167 11.01 32.91 -6.68
N PRO A 168 11.80 33.78 -7.35
CA PRO A 168 12.87 33.34 -8.21
C PRO A 168 13.96 32.64 -7.39
N VAL A 169 14.38 31.45 -7.80
CA VAL A 169 15.38 30.65 -7.11
C VAL A 169 16.46 30.12 -8.03
N GLU A 170 17.60 29.79 -7.44
CA GLU A 170 18.59 28.87 -8.00
C GLU A 170 18.57 27.57 -7.18
N VAL A 171 18.47 26.44 -7.88
CA VAL A 171 18.55 25.10 -7.31
C VAL A 171 19.87 24.48 -7.72
N LYS A 172 20.73 24.20 -6.74
CA LYS A 172 22.06 23.59 -6.90
C LYS A 172 22.05 22.20 -6.27
N PRO A 173 22.04 21.10 -7.05
CA PRO A 173 22.18 19.77 -6.49
C PRO A 173 23.50 19.63 -5.72
N VAL A 174 23.44 19.07 -4.52
CA VAL A 174 24.58 18.72 -3.66
C VAL A 174 24.95 17.27 -3.91
N GLU A 175 23.95 16.37 -3.87
CA GLU A 175 24.10 14.94 -4.15
C GLU A 175 23.01 14.51 -5.12
N VAL A 176 23.39 13.77 -6.16
CA VAL A 176 22.48 13.32 -7.23
C VAL A 176 22.56 11.82 -7.39
N PRO A 177 21.50 11.07 -7.01
CA PRO A 177 21.40 9.64 -7.28
C PRO A 177 21.47 9.33 -8.77
N GLN A 178 22.36 8.40 -9.14
CA GLN A 178 22.55 7.91 -10.49
C GLN A 178 21.71 6.65 -10.75
N SER A 179 21.59 6.26 -12.02
CA SER A 179 20.83 5.06 -12.40
C SER A 179 21.50 3.75 -12.00
N ASP A 180 22.82 3.75 -11.79
CA ASP A 180 23.61 2.61 -11.35
C ASP A 180 23.66 2.48 -9.80
N GLY A 181 22.91 3.33 -9.08
CA GLY A 181 22.90 3.36 -7.62
C GLY A 181 24.01 4.20 -6.98
N SER A 182 24.97 4.70 -7.76
CA SER A 182 25.98 5.63 -7.26
C SER A 182 25.39 7.01 -6.94
N VAL A 183 26.11 7.81 -6.15
CA VAL A 183 25.75 9.20 -5.85
C VAL A 183 26.83 10.12 -6.42
N LYS A 184 26.41 11.06 -7.28
CA LYS A 184 27.30 12.05 -7.89
C LYS A 184 27.20 13.39 -7.14
N PRO A 185 28.33 14.02 -6.77
CA PRO A 185 28.34 15.39 -6.30
C PRO A 185 27.86 16.37 -7.38
N GLY A 186 26.99 17.30 -7.01
CA GLY A 186 26.50 18.35 -7.91
C GLY A 186 27.18 19.70 -7.69
N ALA A 187 26.74 20.72 -8.41
CA ALA A 187 27.25 22.08 -8.34
C ALA A 187 27.13 22.74 -6.95
N GLY A 188 26.29 22.19 -6.06
CA GLY A 188 26.13 22.61 -4.68
C GLY A 188 27.09 21.92 -3.69
N ALA A 189 27.80 20.86 -4.09
CA ALA A 189 28.76 20.15 -3.24
C ALA A 189 30.04 20.97 -2.97
N VAL A 190 30.33 21.97 -3.81
CA VAL A 190 31.52 22.82 -3.68
C VAL A 190 31.22 23.99 -2.73
N GLN A 191 31.24 23.73 -1.44
CA GLN A 191 31.44 24.71 -0.34
C GLN A 191 32.18 23.93 0.77
N THR A 192 33.48 24.05 1.10
CA THR A 192 34.54 25.08 0.97
C THR A 192 35.89 24.37 1.33
N PRO A 193 37.09 24.96 1.14
CA PRO A 193 37.76 25.49 2.34
C PRO A 193 38.48 26.84 2.14
N GLY A 194 38.35 27.74 3.12
CA GLY A 194 39.33 28.81 3.40
C GLY A 194 38.96 30.26 3.06
N GLY A 195 39.04 31.14 4.08
CA GLY A 195 39.19 32.60 3.97
C GLY A 195 38.19 33.36 4.86
N LYS A 196 38.57 34.04 5.94
CA LYS A 196 39.87 34.47 6.49
C LYS A 196 39.89 34.29 8.00
#